data_AF-A0A4S0V228-F1
#
_entry.id   AF-A0A4S0V228-F1
#
_cell.length_a   1.000
_cell.length_b   1.000
_cell.length_c   1.000
_cell.angle_alpha   90.00
_cell.angle_beta   90.00
_cell.angle_gamma   90.00
#
_symmetry.space_group_name_H-M   'P 1'
#
loop_
_entity.id
_entity.type
_entity.pdbx_description
1 polymer ?
#
loop_
_entity_poly.entity_id
_entity_poly.type
_entity_poly.pdbx_seq_one_letter_code
_entity_poly.pdbx_strand_id
1 'polypeptide(L)'
;MKLNINTDFTKFPRAVSVVPAGEAGSAAPYDKAVLPHDERHLRRRAIETAAGDKVLVDLPEPMALANGDRLVLEDGRQLEIVAAPEEVYDIRARNAVHLAELAWHIGNRHLAAAIEAD
;
A
#
# COMPACT_ATOMS: atom_id res chain seq x y z
N MET A 1 1.30 -7.71 -15.59
CA MET A 1 2.68 -7.66 -16.13
C MET A 1 3.27 -9.07 -16.15
N LYS A 2 3.61 -9.64 -17.31
CA LYS A 2 4.24 -10.97 -17.38
C LYS A 2 5.69 -10.85 -16.86
N LEU A 3 6.02 -11.50 -15.75
CA LEU A 3 7.40 -11.55 -15.27
C LEU A 3 8.27 -12.28 -16.31
N ASN A 4 9.28 -11.60 -16.84
CA ASN A 4 10.29 -12.22 -17.69
C ASN A 4 11.18 -13.10 -16.81
N ILE A 5 11.30 -14.38 -17.15
CA ILE A 5 12.10 -15.37 -16.41
C ILE A 5 13.59 -15.00 -16.32
N ASN A 6 14.05 -14.09 -17.18
CA ASN A 6 15.42 -13.59 -17.19
C ASN A 6 15.65 -12.36 -16.28
N THR A 7 14.65 -11.94 -15.49
CA THR A 7 14.82 -10.80 -14.57
C THR A 7 15.59 -11.26 -13.33
N ASP A 8 16.80 -10.73 -13.16
CA ASP A 8 17.61 -11.00 -11.98
C ASP A 8 17.18 -10.11 -10.80
N PHE A 9 16.27 -10.62 -9.98
CA PHE A 9 15.73 -9.92 -8.82
C PHE A 9 16.73 -9.72 -7.68
N THR A 10 17.88 -10.42 -7.71
CA THR A 10 18.90 -10.32 -6.64
C THR A 10 19.61 -8.97 -6.64
N LYS A 11 19.46 -8.19 -7.72
CA LYS A 11 20.06 -6.86 -7.88
C LYS A 11 19.19 -5.72 -7.34
N PHE A 12 17.92 -5.98 -7.04
CA PHE A 12 17.04 -4.94 -6.51
C PHE A 12 17.31 -4.75 -5.01
N PRO A 13 17.36 -3.50 -4.51
CA PRO A 13 17.29 -3.25 -3.07
C PRO A 13 16.08 -3.98 -2.48
N ARG A 14 16.27 -4.62 -1.33
CA ARG A 14 15.24 -5.43 -0.69
C ARG A 14 14.64 -4.71 0.49
N ALA A 15 13.31 -4.62 0.52
CA ALA A 15 12.56 -4.17 1.69
C ALA A 15 12.17 -5.38 2.55
N VAL A 16 12.53 -5.35 3.83
CA VAL A 16 12.42 -6.50 4.75
C VAL A 16 11.49 -6.26 5.95
N SER A 17 11.15 -5.00 6.22
CA SER A 17 10.21 -4.64 7.29
C SER A 17 9.43 -3.38 6.93
N VAL A 18 8.43 -3.07 7.77
CA VAL A 18 7.55 -1.90 7.60
C VAL A 18 7.61 -1.07 8.89
N VAL A 19 7.63 0.25 8.74
CA VAL A 19 7.35 1.22 9.81
C VAL A 19 5.98 1.83 9.52
N PRO A 20 5.01 1.75 10.44
CA PRO A 20 3.70 2.37 10.26
C PRO A 20 3.80 3.88 10.09
N ALA A 21 2.89 4.48 9.32
CA ALA A 21 2.88 5.92 9.03
C ALA A 21 2.94 6.82 10.30
N GLY A 22 2.29 6.41 11.40
CA GLY A 22 2.30 7.16 12.67
C GLY A 22 3.61 7.07 13.45
N GLU A 23 4.46 6.09 13.16
CA GLU A 23 5.78 5.89 13.77
C GLU A 23 6.92 6.31 12.84
N ALA A 24 6.60 6.59 11.58
CA ALA A 24 7.54 7.13 10.62
C ALA A 24 7.99 8.52 11.11
N GLY A 25 9.26 8.62 11.49
CA GLY A 25 9.86 9.89 11.90
C GLY A 25 9.86 10.94 10.79
N SER A 26 10.32 12.14 11.11
CA SER A 26 10.37 13.27 10.17
C SER A 26 11.45 13.18 9.09
N ALA A 27 12.29 12.13 9.12
CA ALA A 27 13.31 11.91 8.11
C ALA A 27 12.67 11.78 6.72
N ALA A 28 13.26 12.43 5.72
CA ALA A 28 12.80 12.31 4.34
C ALA A 28 12.96 10.85 3.86
N PRO A 29 11.94 10.27 3.21
CA PRO A 29 12.07 8.95 2.61
C PRO A 29 13.07 9.01 1.45
N TYR A 30 13.71 7.86 1.17
CA TYR A 30 14.61 7.70 0.03
C TYR A 30 13.89 7.94 -1.30
N ASP A 31 12.69 7.37 -1.43
CA ASP A 31 11.79 7.53 -2.57
C ASP A 31 10.37 7.15 -2.12
N LYS A 32 9.42 7.09 -3.06
CA LYS A 32 8.05 6.66 -2.83
C LYS A 32 7.61 5.59 -3.82
N ALA A 33 6.70 4.72 -3.43
CA ALA A 33 5.98 3.83 -4.33
C ALA A 33 4.49 4.20 -4.30
N VAL A 34 3.96 4.63 -5.45
CA VAL A 34 2.55 5.01 -5.61
C VAL A 34 1.77 3.77 -6.05
N LEU A 35 0.96 3.21 -5.15
CA LEU A 35 0.28 1.93 -5.37
C LEU A 35 -1.23 2.06 -5.12
N PRO A 36 -2.08 1.52 -6.02
CA PRO A 36 -3.52 1.43 -5.76
C PRO A 36 -3.81 0.44 -4.61
N HIS A 37 -5.01 0.50 -4.04
CA HIS A 37 -5.42 -0.31 -2.88
C HIS A 37 -5.08 -1.80 -3.03
N ASP A 38 -5.49 -2.42 -4.13
CA ASP A 38 -5.33 -3.87 -4.34
C ASP A 38 -3.87 -4.31 -4.51
N GLU A 39 -2.97 -3.34 -4.74
CA GLU A 39 -1.54 -3.54 -4.88
C GLU A 39 -0.74 -3.28 -3.60
N ARG A 40 -1.38 -2.80 -2.55
CA ARG A 40 -0.76 -2.53 -1.24
C ARG A 40 -0.82 -3.72 -0.28
N HIS A 41 -1.40 -4.84 -0.68
CA HIS A 41 -1.28 -6.10 0.05
C HIS A 41 -0.03 -6.86 -0.44
N LEU A 42 1.08 -6.73 0.29
CA LEU A 42 2.39 -7.21 -0.13
C LEU A 42 2.95 -8.23 0.85
N ARG A 43 3.55 -9.29 0.28
CA ARG A 43 4.52 -10.15 0.98
C ARG A 43 5.83 -10.14 0.21
N ARG A 44 5.78 -10.66 -1.02
CA ARG A 44 6.95 -10.82 -1.89
C ARG A 44 6.63 -10.36 -3.31
N ARG A 45 7.12 -9.18 -3.69
CA ARG A 45 6.85 -8.59 -5.02
C ARG A 45 7.90 -7.54 -5.36
N ALA A 46 8.35 -7.49 -6.61
CA ALA A 46 9.09 -6.33 -7.11
C ALA A 46 8.11 -5.20 -7.44
N ILE A 47 8.32 -4.03 -6.85
CA ILE A 47 7.54 -2.81 -7.09
C ILE A 47 8.43 -1.74 -7.71
N GLU A 48 7.80 -0.83 -8.44
CA GLU A 48 8.46 0.32 -9.04
C GLU A 48 8.30 1.54 -8.13
N THR A 49 9.35 2.34 -8.02
CA THR A 49 9.33 3.60 -7.28
C THR A 49 8.96 4.76 -8.20
N ALA A 50 8.64 5.92 -7.64
CA ALA A 50 8.31 7.12 -8.41
C ALA A 50 9.49 7.62 -9.27
N ALA A 51 10.74 7.33 -8.88
CA ALA A 51 11.91 7.61 -9.70
C ALA A 51 12.18 6.57 -10.83
N GLY A 52 11.38 5.51 -10.91
CA GLY A 52 11.56 4.42 -11.89
C GLY A 52 12.54 3.32 -11.46
N ASP A 53 13.04 3.38 -10.21
CA ASP A 53 13.83 2.30 -9.62
C ASP A 53 12.93 1.09 -9.29
N LYS A 54 13.54 -0.07 -9.04
CA LYS A 54 12.84 -1.27 -8.59
C LYS A 54 13.30 -1.68 -7.20
N VAL A 55 12.33 -2.01 -6.34
CA VAL A 55 12.57 -2.55 -5.00
C VAL A 55 11.88 -3.89 -4.89
N LEU A 56 12.59 -4.90 -4.38
CA LEU A 56 12.01 -6.19 -4.04
C LEU A 56 11.45 -6.11 -2.62
N VAL A 57 10.14 -6.09 -2.48
CA VAL A 57 9.48 -6.31 -1.19
C VAL A 57 9.59 -7.78 -0.85
N ASP A 58 10.09 -8.11 0.33
CA ASP A 58 10.27 -9.47 0.85
C ASP A 58 10.04 -9.50 2.37
N LEU A 59 8.78 -9.31 2.74
CA LEU A 59 8.31 -9.27 4.13
C LEU A 59 8.15 -10.69 4.69
N PRO A 60 8.30 -10.87 6.02
CA PRO A 60 8.15 -12.17 6.66
C PRO A 60 6.74 -12.76 6.45
N GLU A 61 5.71 -11.91 6.43
CA GLU A 61 4.32 -12.27 6.20
C GLU A 61 3.62 -11.25 5.29
N PRO A 62 2.46 -11.60 4.69
CA PRO A 62 1.65 -10.64 3.94
C PRO A 62 1.15 -9.51 4.85
N MET A 63 1.34 -8.27 4.39
CA MET A 63 0.91 -7.07 5.10
C MET A 63 0.09 -6.18 4.15
N ALA A 64 -1.00 -5.61 4.68
CA ALA A 64 -1.76 -4.56 4.00
C ALA A 64 -1.17 -3.20 4.40
N LEU A 65 -0.57 -2.50 3.44
CA LEU A 65 0.14 -1.25 3.66
C LEU A 65 -0.82 -0.05 3.56
N ALA A 66 -0.82 0.80 4.58
CA ALA A 66 -1.56 2.05 4.59
C ALA A 66 -0.83 3.15 3.82
N ASN A 67 -1.52 4.26 3.57
CA ASN A 67 -0.87 5.45 3.04
C ASN A 67 0.11 6.02 4.07
N GLY A 68 1.33 6.33 3.66
CA GLY A 68 2.39 6.85 4.52
C GLY A 68 3.23 5.80 5.25
N ASP A 69 2.86 4.52 5.19
CA ASP A 69 3.70 3.44 5.71
C ASP A 69 5.05 3.42 4.98
N ARG A 70 6.11 2.98 5.66
CA ARG A 70 7.46 2.97 5.09
C ARG A 70 8.05 1.57 5.06
N LEU A 71 8.42 1.13 3.87
CA LEU A 71 9.22 -0.07 3.65
C LEU A 71 10.68 0.21 3.99
N VAL A 72 11.24 -0.53 4.93
CA VAL A 72 12.65 -0.40 5.34
C VAL A 72 13.50 -1.35 4.50
N LEU A 73 14.46 -0.77 3.78
CA LEU A 73 15.42 -1.51 2.97
C LEU A 73 16.52 -2.13 3.85
N GLU A 74 17.19 -3.17 3.34
CA GLU A 74 18.32 -3.83 4.02
C GLU A 74 19.46 -2.87 4.40
N ASP A 75 19.61 -1.74 3.68
CA ASP A 75 20.60 -0.70 3.97
C ASP A 75 20.09 0.43 4.89
N GLY A 76 18.88 0.27 5.45
CA GLY A 76 18.27 1.21 6.39
C GLY A 76 17.52 2.38 5.75
N ARG A 77 17.57 2.54 4.43
CA ARG A 77 16.74 3.53 3.72
C ARG A 77 15.25 3.17 3.85
N GLN A 78 14.40 4.17 3.73
CA GLN A 78 12.94 4.00 3.84
C GLN A 78 12.25 4.45 2.55
N LEU A 79 11.48 3.54 1.95
CA LEU A 79 10.61 3.80 0.80
C LEU A 79 9.18 4.04 1.30
N GLU A 80 8.63 5.23 1.06
CA GLU A 80 7.27 5.57 1.49
C GLU A 80 6.22 4.96 0.54
N ILE A 81 5.19 4.34 1.10
CA ILE A 81 4.00 3.91 0.36
C ILE A 81 3.05 5.09 0.25
N VAL A 82 2.67 5.42 -0.97
CA VAL A 82 1.66 6.43 -1.26
C VAL A 82 0.46 5.73 -1.89
N ALA A 83 -0.73 5.94 -1.33
CA ALA A 83 -1.96 5.48 -1.96
C ALA A 83 -2.13 6.23 -3.29
N ALA A 84 -2.25 5.47 -4.38
CA ALA A 84 -2.52 6.06 -5.68
C ALA A 84 -3.89 6.77 -5.67
N PRO A 85 -4.06 7.88 -6.39
CA PRO A 85 -5.38 8.38 -6.73
C PRO A 85 -6.15 7.32 -7.53
N GLU A 86 -7.36 7.00 -7.09
CA GLU A 86 -8.23 5.99 -7.70
C GLU A 86 -9.60 6.59 -8.01
N GLU A 87 -10.25 6.15 -9.08
CA GLU A 87 -11.64 6.50 -9.35
C GLU A 87 -12.52 5.74 -8.35
N VAL A 88 -13.18 6.49 -7.46
CA VAL A 88 -14.02 5.93 -6.38
C VAL A 88 -15.38 6.60 -6.34
N TYR A 89 -16.34 5.92 -5.72
CA TYR A 89 -17.58 6.55 -5.30
C TYR A 89 -17.41 7.13 -3.89
N ASP A 90 -17.54 8.45 -3.76
CA ASP A 90 -17.74 9.13 -2.48
C ASP A 90 -19.24 9.11 -2.14
N ILE A 91 -19.62 8.31 -1.13
CA ILE A 91 -21.01 8.07 -0.74
C ILE A 91 -21.22 8.57 0.69
N ARG A 92 -22.11 9.56 0.85
CA ARG A 92 -22.42 10.14 2.16
C ARG A 92 -23.69 9.57 2.75
N ALA A 93 -23.58 9.07 3.98
CA ALA A 93 -24.75 8.63 4.74
C ALA A 93 -25.53 9.84 5.28
N ARG A 94 -26.86 9.71 5.36
CA ARG A 94 -27.73 10.78 5.89
C ARG A 94 -27.76 10.82 7.42
N ASN A 95 -27.44 9.69 8.05
CA ASN A 95 -27.38 9.46 9.50
C ASN A 95 -26.73 8.09 9.78
N ALA A 96 -26.56 7.76 11.07
CA ALA A 96 -25.92 6.52 11.51
C ALA A 96 -26.66 5.24 11.07
N VAL A 97 -27.99 5.25 11.02
CA VAL A 97 -28.78 4.08 10.56
C VAL A 97 -28.54 3.84 9.07
N HIS A 98 -28.55 4.91 8.26
CA HIS A 98 -28.24 4.81 6.84
C HIS A 98 -26.81 4.32 6.59
N LEU A 99 -25.84 4.76 7.39
CA LEU A 99 -24.47 4.26 7.32
C LEU A 99 -24.41 2.76 7.57
N ALA A 100 -25.10 2.26 8.60
CA ALA A 100 -25.14 0.84 8.91
C ALA A 100 -25.79 0.01 7.78
N GLU A 101 -26.86 0.51 7.15
CA GLU A 101 -27.49 -0.12 5.98
C GLU A 101 -26.54 -0.17 4.78
N LEU A 102 -25.86 0.94 4.47
CA LEU A 102 -24.86 1.01 3.39
C LEU A 102 -23.72 0.00 3.64
N ALA A 103 -23.13 0.02 4.83
CA ALA A 103 -22.06 -0.90 5.21
C ALA A 103 -22.51 -2.37 5.13
N TRP A 104 -23.72 -2.68 5.59
CA TRP A 104 -24.29 -4.04 5.47
C TRP A 104 -24.44 -4.47 4.01
N HIS A 105 -25.01 -3.63 3.15
CA HIS A 105 -25.23 -3.96 1.75
C HIS A 105 -23.94 -4.10 0.93
N ILE A 106 -22.95 -3.24 1.20
CA ILE A 106 -21.61 -3.28 0.59
C ILE A 106 -20.87 -4.54 1.05
N GLY A 107 -20.86 -4.81 2.37
CA GLY A 107 -20.22 -5.99 2.94
C GLY A 107 -20.83 -7.30 2.44
N ASN A 108 -22.16 -7.38 2.31
CA ASN A 108 -22.87 -8.54 1.76
C ASN A 108 -22.50 -8.86 0.29
N ARG A 109 -21.86 -7.91 -0.41
CA ARG A 109 -21.37 -8.09 -1.79
C ARG A 109 -19.88 -8.37 -1.85
N HIS A 110 -19.19 -8.41 -0.71
CA HIS A 110 -17.74 -8.55 -0.63
C HIS A 110 -16.99 -7.48 -1.44
N LEU A 111 -17.52 -6.25 -1.45
CA LEU A 111 -16.86 -5.12 -2.09
C LEU A 111 -15.93 -4.43 -1.10
N ALA A 112 -14.72 -4.09 -1.55
CA ALA A 112 -13.80 -3.26 -0.78
C ALA A 112 -14.40 -1.85 -0.60
N ALA A 113 -14.30 -1.32 0.61
CA ALA A 113 -14.74 0.03 0.93
C ALA A 113 -13.88 0.61 2.07
N ALA A 114 -13.60 1.91 1.97
CA ALA A 114 -13.12 2.71 3.09
C ALA A 114 -14.33 3.35 3.78
N ILE A 115 -14.33 3.35 5.11
CA ILE A 115 -15.37 3.98 5.94
C ILE A 115 -14.66 4.92 6.90
N GLU A 116 -14.92 6.20 6.74
CA GLU A 116 -14.28 7.27 7.51
C GLU A 116 -15.33 8.25 8.03
N ALA A 117 -15.00 8.99 9.08
CA ALA A 117 -15.84 10.10 9.53
C ALA A 117 -15.68 11.29 8.56
N ASP A 118 -16.77 12.03 8.36
CA ASP A 118 -16.72 13.32 7.65
C ASP A 118 -15.80 14.34 8.35
#